data_AF-A0A2V8L739-F1
#
_entry.id   AF-A0A2V8L739-F1
#
_cell.length_a   1.000
_cell.length_b   1.000
_cell.length_c   1.000
_cell.angle_alpha   90.00
_cell.angle_beta   90.00
_cell.angle_gamma   90.00
#
_symmetry.space_group_name_H-M   'P 1'
#
loop_
_entity.id
_entity.type
_entity.pdbx_description
1 polymer ?
#
loop_
_entity_poly.entity_id
_entity_poly.type
_entity_poly.pdbx_seq_one_letter_code
_entity_poly.pdbx_strand_id
1 'polypeptide(L)'
;MRYVINERLFMRQPPEGLLAAHVRPFGIWAFEQGYSKHRVHRRVVLAAGFSQWLGRRGFRAGEVSGEHAAQYLRHRSGQKQIDRGDNPSWKQFLEFLRRGGMVGAEKADSGGITPVGQCVREFETYLQDQRALAPTTVSQYARCIRVFL
;
A
#
# COMPACT_ATOMS: atom_id res chain seq x y z
N MET A 1 -14.65 22.67 10.87
CA MET A 1 -13.54 22.27 11.76
C MET A 1 -12.49 21.53 10.94
N ARG A 2 -11.19 21.77 11.20
CA ARG A 2 -10.06 21.21 10.45
C ARG A 2 -9.48 20.03 11.23
N TYR A 3 -9.37 18.85 10.59
CA TYR A 3 -8.86 17.65 11.25
C TYR A 3 -7.33 17.64 11.23
N VAL A 4 -6.70 17.66 12.41
CA VAL A 4 -5.25 17.77 12.54
C VAL A 4 -4.61 16.38 12.59
N ILE A 5 -3.68 16.13 11.66
CA ILE A 5 -2.91 14.89 11.61
C ILE A 5 -1.61 15.06 12.39
N ASN A 6 -0.89 16.15 12.14
CA ASN A 6 0.25 16.61 12.92
C ASN A 6 0.38 18.14 12.84
N GLU A 7 1.39 18.72 13.49
CA GLU A 7 1.63 20.17 13.57
C GLU A 7 1.65 20.87 12.20
N ARG A 8 2.00 20.14 11.14
CA ARG A 8 2.17 20.69 9.79
C ARG A 8 1.12 20.21 8.80
N LEU A 9 0.24 19.27 9.18
CA LEU A 9 -0.61 18.54 8.26
C LEU A 9 -2.03 18.35 8.79
N PHE A 10 -2.99 18.64 7.93
CA PHE A 10 -4.39 18.76 8.28
C PHE A 10 -5.27 18.39 7.10
N MET A 11 -6.48 17.90 7.39
CA MET A 11 -7.51 17.65 6.41
C MET A 11 -8.69 18.62 6.60
N ARG A 12 -9.37 18.90 5.49
CA ARG A 12 -10.61 19.70 5.50
C ARG A 12 -11.74 19.03 6.28
N GLN A 13 -11.77 17.71 6.27
CA GLN A 13 -12.77 16.89 6.96
C GLN A 13 -12.08 15.73 7.69
N PRO A 14 -12.65 15.25 8.80
CA PRO A 14 -12.17 14.03 9.44
C PRO A 14 -12.32 12.84 8.47
N PRO A 15 -11.40 11.86 8.53
CA PRO A 15 -11.57 10.63 7.78
C PRO A 15 -12.77 9.87 8.34
N GLU A 16 -13.54 9.26 7.45
CA GLU A 16 -14.71 8.45 7.80
C GLU A 16 -14.52 7.01 7.33
N GLY A 17 -15.32 6.12 7.90
CA GLY A 17 -15.33 4.70 7.54
C GLY A 17 -14.39 3.84 8.39
N LEU A 18 -14.26 2.59 7.95
CA LEU A 18 -13.72 1.47 8.70
C LEU A 18 -12.27 1.67 9.19
N LEU A 19 -11.47 2.42 8.44
CA LEU A 19 -10.05 2.64 8.72
C LEU A 19 -9.77 4.06 9.20
N ALA A 20 -10.80 4.86 9.52
CA ALA A 20 -10.67 6.26 9.91
C ALA A 20 -9.69 6.47 11.08
N ALA A 21 -9.73 5.58 12.07
CA ALA A 21 -8.83 5.61 13.24
C ALA A 21 -7.34 5.44 12.87
N HIS A 22 -7.03 4.78 11.74
CA HIS A 22 -5.66 4.50 11.30
C HIS A 22 -5.09 5.56 10.36
N VAL A 23 -5.93 6.45 9.83
CA VAL A 23 -5.50 7.50 8.88
C VAL A 23 -4.54 8.49 9.55
N ARG A 24 -4.82 8.90 10.79
CA ARG A 24 -3.93 9.82 11.53
C ARG A 24 -2.61 9.16 11.95
N PRO A 25 -2.61 7.98 12.61
CA PRO A 25 -1.37 7.25 12.91
C PRO A 25 -0.50 7.02 11.68
N PHE A 26 -1.10 6.67 10.54
CA PHE A 26 -0.34 6.50 9.29
C PHE A 26 0.29 7.81 8.80
N GLY A 27 -0.41 8.94 8.94
CA GLY A 27 0.12 10.25 8.58
C GLY A 27 1.28 10.69 9.46
N ILE A 28 1.21 10.41 10.77
CA ILE A 28 2.31 10.66 11.72
C ILE A 28 3.52 9.81 11.35
N TRP A 29 3.32 8.49 11.21
CA TRP A 29 4.38 7.57 10.82
C TRP A 29 5.04 7.99 9.50
N ALA A 30 4.26 8.34 8.47
CA ALA A 30 4.81 8.79 7.20
C ALA A 30 5.62 10.09 7.33
N PHE A 31 5.23 10.99 8.23
CA PHE A 31 6.02 12.19 8.48
C PHE A 31 7.36 11.86 9.16
N GLU A 32 7.36 10.97 10.14
CA GLU A 32 8.57 10.50 10.85
C GLU A 32 9.54 9.76 9.93
N GLN A 33 9.04 9.08 8.90
CA GLN A 33 9.88 8.45 7.86
C GLN A 33 10.54 9.47 6.90
N GLY A 34 10.41 10.77 7.15
CA GLY A 34 11.06 11.82 6.37
C GLY A 34 10.36 12.19 5.06
N TYR A 35 9.12 11.73 4.83
CA TYR A 35 8.36 12.12 3.65
C TYR A 35 7.98 13.61 3.71
N SER A 36 8.09 14.29 2.56
CA SER A 36 7.69 15.69 2.45
C SER A 36 6.20 15.88 2.79
N LYS A 37 5.84 17.06 3.29
CA LYS A 37 4.46 17.41 3.65
C LYS A 37 3.45 17.10 2.55
N HIS A 38 3.79 17.40 1.29
CA HIS A 38 2.93 17.09 0.14
C HIS A 38 2.74 15.58 -0.02
N ARG A 39 3.80 14.77 0.10
CA ARG A 39 3.72 13.30 -0.02
C ARG A 39 2.90 12.69 1.11
N VAL A 40 3.08 13.15 2.35
CA VAL A 40 2.27 12.71 3.50
C VAL A 40 0.80 13.08 3.29
N HIS A 41 0.49 14.30 2.83
CA HIS A 41 -0.90 14.73 2.63
C HIS A 41 -1.60 13.86 1.58
N ARG A 42 -0.91 13.58 0.47
CA ARG A 42 -1.43 12.70 -0.59
C ARG A 42 -1.71 11.29 -0.06
N ARG A 43 -0.80 10.73 0.73
CA ARG A 43 -0.94 9.41 1.39
C ARG A 43 -2.15 9.34 2.31
N VAL A 44 -2.36 10.36 3.12
CA VAL A 44 -3.49 10.44 4.05
C VAL A 44 -4.82 10.57 3.29
N VAL A 45 -4.88 11.41 2.25
CA VAL A 45 -6.09 11.54 1.40
C VAL A 45 -6.42 10.24 0.66
N LEU A 46 -5.40 9.46 0.29
CA LEU A 46 -5.58 8.12 -0.27
C LEU A 46 -6.14 7.16 0.77
N ALA A 47 -5.56 7.10 1.97
CA ALA A 47 -6.02 6.25 3.07
C ALA A 47 -7.47 6.58 3.51
N ALA A 48 -7.80 7.86 3.65
CA ALA A 48 -9.16 8.31 3.98
C ALA A 48 -10.18 7.92 2.90
N GLY A 49 -9.82 8.11 1.62
CA GLY A 49 -10.68 7.72 0.52
C GLY A 49 -10.88 6.20 0.43
N PHE A 50 -9.89 5.41 0.80
CA PHE A 50 -10.01 3.96 0.85
C PHE A 50 -10.93 3.51 1.99
N SER A 51 -10.78 4.10 3.18
CA SER A 51 -11.67 3.88 4.33
C SER A 51 -13.14 4.10 3.97
N GLN A 52 -13.45 5.20 3.29
CA GLN A 52 -14.80 5.50 2.81
C GLN A 52 -15.27 4.52 1.73
N TRP A 53 -14.39 4.17 0.78
CA TRP A 53 -14.72 3.24 -0.29
C TRP A 53 -15.05 1.84 0.24
N LEU A 54 -14.31 1.37 1.25
CA LEU A 54 -14.62 0.12 1.94
C LEU A 54 -15.99 0.17 2.61
N GLY A 55 -16.28 1.26 3.35
CA GLY A 55 -17.57 1.44 4.00
C GLY A 55 -18.75 1.46 3.03
N ARG A 56 -18.60 2.10 1.87
CA ARG A 56 -19.64 2.13 0.81
C ARG A 56 -19.90 0.77 0.18
N ARG A 57 -18.92 -0.13 0.17
CA ARG A 57 -19.06 -1.50 -0.35
C ARG A 57 -19.44 -2.53 0.72
N GLY A 58 -19.59 -2.12 1.98
CA GLY A 58 -20.04 -2.98 3.07
C GLY A 58 -18.99 -3.96 3.60
N PHE A 59 -17.70 -3.75 3.28
CA PHE A 59 -16.62 -4.61 3.77
C PHE A 59 -16.40 -4.46 5.28
N ARG A 60 -16.12 -5.57 5.97
CA ARG A 60 -15.75 -5.59 7.40
C ARG A 60 -14.25 -5.48 7.59
N ALA A 61 -13.81 -5.04 8.79
CA ALA A 61 -12.39 -4.77 9.08
C ALA A 61 -11.50 -5.99 8.81
N GLY A 62 -11.97 -7.18 9.18
CA GLY A 62 -11.25 -8.44 8.96
C GLY A 62 -11.20 -8.95 7.53
N GLU A 63 -11.95 -8.36 6.60
CA GLU A 63 -11.98 -8.76 5.19
C GLU A 63 -11.02 -7.92 4.34
N VAL A 64 -10.47 -6.85 4.89
CA VAL A 64 -9.57 -5.95 4.17
C VAL A 64 -8.29 -6.71 3.80
N SER A 65 -8.00 -6.76 2.49
CA SER A 65 -6.89 -7.53 1.92
C SER A 65 -6.15 -6.69 0.87
N GLY A 66 -4.99 -7.17 0.42
CA GLY A 66 -4.25 -6.54 -0.69
C GLY A 66 -5.06 -6.44 -1.98
N GLU A 67 -6.02 -7.35 -2.19
CA GLU A 67 -6.90 -7.36 -3.36
C GLU A 67 -7.88 -6.17 -3.34
N HIS A 68 -8.52 -5.90 -2.20
CA HIS A 68 -9.39 -4.74 -2.02
C HIS A 68 -8.63 -3.43 -2.27
N ALA A 69 -7.35 -3.42 -1.90
CA ALA A 69 -6.46 -2.31 -2.14
C ALA A 69 -6.19 -2.08 -3.63
N ALA A 70 -5.97 -3.15 -4.41
CA ALA A 70 -5.81 -3.07 -5.86
C ALA A 70 -7.11 -2.65 -6.57
N GLN A 71 -8.26 -3.18 -6.13
CA GLN A 71 -9.57 -2.79 -6.64
C GLN A 71 -9.85 -1.30 -6.39
N TYR A 72 -9.48 -0.78 -5.22
CA TYR A 72 -9.61 0.64 -4.91
C TYR A 72 -8.77 1.52 -5.84
N LEU A 73 -7.51 1.14 -6.11
CA LEU A 73 -6.66 1.90 -7.03
C LEU A 73 -7.24 1.89 -8.46
N ARG A 74 -7.77 0.76 -8.95
CA ARG A 74 -8.45 0.70 -10.26
C ARG A 74 -9.70 1.59 -10.30
N HIS A 75 -10.53 1.55 -9.26
CA HIS A 75 -11.70 2.42 -9.15
C HIS A 75 -11.30 3.89 -9.12
N ARG A 76 -10.26 4.23 -8.36
CA ARG A 76 -9.78 5.60 -8.21
C ARG A 76 -9.09 6.11 -9.47
N SER A 77 -8.35 5.30 -10.23
CA SER A 77 -7.70 5.73 -11.48
C SER A 77 -8.70 6.18 -12.54
N GLY A 78 -9.93 5.64 -12.52
CA GLY A 78 -11.01 6.10 -13.41
C GLY A 78 -11.66 7.42 -13.00
N GLN A 79 -11.43 7.89 -11.76
CA GLN A 79 -12.08 9.09 -11.21
C GLN A 79 -11.08 10.22 -10.89
N LYS A 80 -9.84 9.89 -10.56
CA LYS A 80 -8.79 10.81 -10.13
C LYS A 80 -7.41 10.29 -10.54
N GLN A 81 -6.51 11.20 -10.86
CA GLN A 81 -5.14 10.86 -11.25
C GLN A 81 -4.38 10.16 -10.11
N ILE A 82 -3.93 8.93 -10.37
CA ILE A 82 -2.98 8.19 -9.53
C ILE A 82 -1.57 8.47 -10.06
N ASP A 83 -0.66 8.85 -9.17
CA ASP A 83 0.75 9.09 -9.48
C ASP A 83 1.53 7.78 -9.31
N ARG A 84 2.61 7.59 -10.06
CA ARG A 84 3.51 6.43 -9.94
C ARG A 84 4.05 6.27 -8.50
N GLY A 85 4.19 7.37 -7.76
CA GLY A 85 4.58 7.39 -6.35
C GLY A 85 3.51 6.89 -5.36
N ASP A 86 2.27 6.71 -5.80
CA ASP A 86 1.18 6.23 -4.95
C ASP A 86 1.28 4.71 -4.71
N ASN A 87 1.76 3.94 -5.68
CA ASN A 87 1.84 2.47 -5.59
C ASN A 87 2.82 1.97 -4.50
N PRO A 88 4.06 2.51 -4.36
CA PRO A 88 4.95 2.15 -3.25
C PRO A 88 4.41 2.64 -1.90
N SER A 89 3.83 3.83 -1.87
CA SER A 89 3.18 4.40 -0.68
C SER A 89 2.00 3.54 -0.21
N TRP A 90 1.34 2.87 -1.14
CA TRP A 90 0.21 1.98 -0.89
C TRP A 90 0.62 0.65 -0.28
N LYS A 91 1.70 0.05 -0.77
CA LYS A 91 2.30 -1.13 -0.12
C LYS A 91 2.67 -0.84 1.34
N GLN A 92 3.30 0.30 1.60
CA GLN A 92 3.64 0.73 2.95
C GLN A 92 2.41 0.94 3.84
N PHE A 93 1.31 1.44 3.28
CA PHE A 93 0.06 1.60 4.03
C PHE A 93 -0.56 0.25 4.41
N LEU A 94 -0.59 -0.71 3.49
CA LEU A 94 -1.12 -2.05 3.76
C LEU A 94 -0.25 -2.79 4.79
N GLU A 95 1.07 -2.63 4.69
CA GLU A 95 1.99 -3.16 5.68
C GLU A 95 1.79 -2.49 7.06
N PHE A 96 1.58 -1.18 7.10
CA PHE A 96 1.24 -0.45 8.32
C PHE A 96 -0.05 -0.98 8.96
N LEU A 97 -1.11 -1.20 8.17
CA LEU A 97 -2.37 -1.76 8.66
C LEU A 97 -2.22 -3.22 9.13
N ARG A 98 -1.36 -3.99 8.48
CA ARG A 98 -1.03 -5.38 8.85
C ARG A 98 -0.27 -5.43 10.19
N ARG A 99 0.73 -4.56 10.37
CA ARG A 99 1.45 -4.42 11.65
C ARG A 99 0.53 -3.96 12.78
N GLY A 100 -0.52 -3.18 12.45
CA GLY A 100 -1.56 -2.77 13.39
C GLY A 100 -2.67 -3.81 13.66
N GLY A 101 -2.58 -5.03 13.08
CA GLY A 101 -3.52 -6.12 13.33
C GLY A 101 -4.91 -5.97 12.69
N MET A 102 -5.12 -4.96 11.84
CA MET A 102 -6.44 -4.62 11.30
C MET A 102 -6.69 -5.17 9.89
N VAL A 103 -5.62 -5.38 9.14
CA VAL A 103 -5.63 -6.27 7.98
C VAL A 103 -5.22 -7.61 8.54
N GLY A 104 -6.10 -8.61 8.46
CA GLY A 104 -5.69 -9.99 8.71
C GLY A 104 -4.40 -10.22 7.95
N ALA A 105 -3.38 -10.79 8.61
CA ALA A 105 -2.18 -11.23 7.90
C ALA A 105 -2.68 -11.87 6.62
N GLU A 106 -2.14 -11.47 5.46
CA GLU A 106 -2.37 -12.25 4.24
C GLU A 106 -2.24 -13.69 4.72
N LYS A 107 -3.27 -14.52 4.52
CA LYS A 107 -3.05 -15.96 4.53
C LYS A 107 -1.85 -16.07 3.63
N ALA A 108 -0.66 -16.25 4.22
CA ALA A 108 0.57 -16.41 3.47
C ALA A 108 0.16 -17.46 2.46
N ASP A 109 0.16 -17.09 1.17
CA ASP A 109 -0.42 -17.91 0.12
C ASP A 109 0.04 -19.33 0.39
N SER A 110 -0.88 -20.12 0.94
CA SER A 110 -0.69 -21.55 1.15
C SER A 110 -0.94 -22.25 -0.18
N GLY A 111 -1.24 -21.47 -1.24
CA GLY A 111 -0.95 -21.85 -2.60
C GLY A 111 0.54 -22.07 -2.70
N GLY A 112 0.92 -23.35 -2.77
CA GLY A 112 2.27 -23.76 -3.09
C GLY A 112 2.83 -22.93 -4.25
N ILE A 113 4.15 -22.78 -4.24
CA ILE A 113 4.92 -22.02 -5.23
C ILE A 113 4.27 -22.11 -6.62
N THR A 114 3.59 -21.04 -7.05
CA THR A 114 3.08 -20.97 -8.42
C THR A 114 4.27 -21.09 -9.38
N PRO A 115 4.13 -21.72 -10.56
CA PRO A 115 5.21 -21.81 -11.54
C PRO A 115 5.85 -20.45 -11.85
N VAL A 116 5.04 -19.39 -11.95
CA VAL A 116 5.51 -18.01 -12.11
C VAL A 116 6.36 -17.56 -10.91
N GLY A 117 5.92 -17.85 -9.68
CA GLY A 117 6.68 -17.56 -8.46
C GLY A 117 7.98 -18.36 -8.32
N GLN A 118 8.07 -19.54 -8.95
CA GLN A 118 9.32 -20.29 -9.05
C GLN A 118 10.29 -19.60 -10.02
N CYS A 119 9.84 -19.30 -11.23
CA CYS A 119 10.67 -18.62 -12.24
C CYS A 119 11.18 -17.26 -11.76
N VAL A 120 10.35 -16.48 -11.05
CA VAL A 120 10.78 -15.19 -10.48
C VAL A 120 11.86 -15.39 -9.41
N ARG A 121 11.76 -16.41 -8.56
CA ARG A 121 12.80 -16.70 -7.56
C ARG A 121 14.11 -17.15 -8.19
N GLU A 122 14.05 -18.04 -9.16
CA GLU A 122 15.25 -18.50 -9.89
C GLU A 122 15.93 -17.31 -10.60
N PHE A 123 15.14 -16.38 -11.13
CA PHE A 123 15.65 -15.14 -11.73
C PHE A 123 16.27 -14.20 -10.68
N GLU A 124 15.67 -14.05 -9.50
CA GLU A 124 16.26 -13.28 -8.39
C GLU A 124 17.62 -13.85 -7.97
N THR A 125 17.71 -15.16 -7.78
CA THR A 125 18.97 -15.86 -7.46
C THR A 125 20.01 -15.66 -8.55
N TYR A 126 19.64 -15.78 -9.83
CA TYR A 126 20.55 -15.51 -10.95
C TYR A 126 21.11 -14.08 -10.91
N LEU A 127 20.25 -13.08 -10.69
CA LEU A 127 20.67 -11.68 -10.63
C LEU A 127 21.56 -11.36 -9.43
N GLN A 128 21.32 -12.03 -8.30
CA GLN A 128 22.11 -11.83 -7.09
C GLN A 128 23.46 -12.56 -7.17
N ASP A 129 23.46 -13.84 -7.52
CA ASP A 129 24.65 -14.69 -7.39
C ASP A 129 25.55 -14.61 -8.62
N GLN A 130 24.97 -14.53 -9.82
CA GLN A 130 25.76 -14.54 -11.07
C GLN A 130 25.98 -13.15 -11.65
N ARG A 131 25.10 -12.18 -11.34
CA ARG A 131 25.23 -10.80 -11.80
C ARG A 131 25.64 -9.83 -10.70
N ALA A 132 25.76 -10.28 -9.45
CA ALA A 132 26.17 -9.49 -8.28
C ALA A 132 25.38 -8.17 -8.15
N LEU A 133 24.10 -8.17 -8.56
CA LEU A 133 23.30 -6.96 -8.51
C LEU A 133 22.88 -6.64 -7.07
N ALA A 134 22.83 -5.34 -6.77
CA ALA A 134 22.34 -4.89 -5.47
C ALA A 134 20.90 -5.38 -5.23
N PRO A 135 20.52 -5.73 -3.98
CA PRO A 135 19.19 -6.25 -3.67
C PRO A 135 18.03 -5.36 -4.16
N THR A 136 18.23 -4.05 -4.16
CA THR A 136 17.27 -3.07 -4.67
C THR A 136 17.03 -3.21 -6.18
N THR A 137 18.10 -3.48 -6.94
CA THR A 137 18.06 -3.68 -8.40
C THR A 137 17.45 -5.05 -8.73
N VAL A 138 17.81 -6.09 -7.99
CA VAL A 138 17.20 -7.44 -8.09
C VAL A 138 15.68 -7.34 -7.91
N SER A 139 15.24 -6.67 -6.84
CA SER A 139 13.82 -6.45 -6.54
C SER A 139 13.09 -5.69 -7.65
N GLN A 140 13.76 -4.72 -8.29
CA GLN A 140 13.18 -3.96 -9.40
C GLN A 140 12.99 -4.83 -10.64
N TYR A 141 13.98 -5.66 -10.98
CA TYR A 141 13.94 -6.54 -12.15
C TYR A 141 12.94 -7.69 -11.95
N ALA A 142 12.88 -8.27 -10.75
CA ALA A 142 11.87 -9.27 -10.38
C ALA A 142 10.45 -8.74 -10.51
N ARG A 143 10.22 -7.47 -10.12
CA ARG A 143 8.92 -6.81 -10.31
C ARG A 143 8.59 -6.62 -11.79
N CYS A 144 9.58 -6.31 -12.63
CA CYS A 144 9.38 -6.12 -14.06
C CYS A 144 9.08 -7.45 -14.78
N ILE A 145 9.85 -8.51 -14.54
CA ILE A 145 9.67 -9.79 -15.25
C ILE A 145 8.33 -10.44 -14.92
N ARG A 146 7.81 -10.24 -13.69
CA ARG A 146 6.53 -10.80 -13.23
C ARG A 146 5.31 -10.33 -14.03
N VAL A 147 5.42 -9.29 -14.85
CA VAL A 147 4.31 -8.85 -15.73
C VAL A 147 4.35 -9.52 -17.11
N PHE A 148 5.41 -10.26 -17.43
CA PHE A 148 5.61 -10.98 -18.69
C PHE A 148 5.49 -12.50 -18.55
N LEU A 149 5.56 -13.01 -17.31
CA LEU A 149 5.37 -14.42 -16.94
C LEU A 149 3.93 -14.64 -16.46
#